data_AF-A0A4S8LL33-F1
#
_entry.id   AF-A0A4S8LL33-F1
#
_cell.length_a   1.000
_cell.length_b   1.000
_cell.length_c   1.000
_cell.angle_alpha   90.00
_cell.angle_beta   90.00
_cell.angle_gamma   90.00
#
_symmetry.space_group_name_H-M   'P 1'
#
loop_
_entity.id
_entity.type
_entity.pdbx_description
1 polymer ?
#
loop_
_entity_poly.entity_id
_entity_poly.type
_entity_poly.pdbx_seq_one_letter_code
_entity_poly.pdbx_strand_id
1 'polypeptide(L)'
;MKQSRDALETFLGPNMLILGIRYEATRKTLKKHAKWTALPLPSSTRSAGALTVLFPYPLYPSPPLDPGIVIIGTSVHSFLPRMLVQAIGETLLPIIPHIDDYSYVICTSIAFKPIRLGCGYLFRVRCLVKMQKRGQDACPMRRAPNVLRVDKSNVDWALLNFMQDWFPVEARKKQKQGEKEE
;
A
#
# COMPACT_ATOMS: atom_id res chain seq x y z
N MET A 1 29.07 -45.37 16.42
CA MET A 1 28.79 -45.17 14.98
C MET A 1 27.42 -45.71 14.53
N LYS A 2 27.03 -46.97 14.86
CA LYS A 2 25.74 -47.53 14.41
C LYS A 2 24.50 -46.78 14.92
N GLN A 3 24.45 -46.47 16.22
CA GLN A 3 23.35 -45.71 16.84
C GLN A 3 23.07 -44.33 16.19
N SER A 4 24.11 -43.66 15.70
CA SER A 4 23.95 -42.36 15.01
C SER A 4 23.35 -42.51 13.61
N ARG A 5 23.66 -43.61 12.91
CA ARG A 5 23.05 -43.94 11.61
C ARG A 5 21.59 -44.36 11.77
N ASP A 6 21.29 -45.16 12.79
CA ASP A 6 19.91 -45.61 13.06
C ASP A 6 19.01 -44.44 13.47
N ALA A 7 19.52 -43.49 14.25
CA ALA A 7 18.81 -42.25 14.58
C ALA A 7 18.58 -41.35 13.35
N LEU A 8 19.54 -41.30 12.42
CA LEU A 8 19.41 -40.52 11.18
C LEU A 8 18.37 -41.13 10.22
N GLU A 9 18.37 -42.45 10.03
CA GLU A 9 17.37 -43.17 9.22
C GLU A 9 15.96 -42.98 9.79
N THR A 10 15.82 -43.08 11.12
CA THR A 10 14.54 -42.85 11.81
C THR A 10 14.03 -41.42 11.63
N PHE A 11 14.92 -40.44 11.45
CA PHE A 11 14.55 -39.05 11.20
C PHE A 11 14.28 -38.77 9.71
N LEU A 12 15.08 -39.30 8.80
CA LEU A 12 14.96 -39.03 7.37
C LEU A 12 13.74 -39.71 6.73
N GLY A 13 13.40 -40.93 7.14
CA GLY A 13 12.26 -41.68 6.58
C GLY A 13 10.93 -40.93 6.68
N PRO A 14 10.48 -40.54 7.88
CA PRO A 14 9.25 -39.77 8.06
C PRO A 14 9.29 -38.42 7.35
N ASN A 15 10.42 -37.72 7.37
CA ASN A 15 10.56 -36.41 6.72
C ASN A 15 10.46 -36.51 5.19
N MET A 16 11.04 -37.53 4.57
CA MET A 16 10.92 -37.78 3.13
C MET A 16 9.48 -38.14 2.74
N LEU A 17 8.77 -38.88 3.59
CA LEU A 17 7.35 -39.20 3.39
C LEU A 17 6.48 -37.94 3.49
N ILE A 18 6.70 -37.09 4.50
CA ILE A 18 6.00 -35.80 4.65
C ILE A 18 6.25 -34.91 3.43
N LEU A 19 7.50 -34.82 2.96
CA LEU A 19 7.85 -34.06 1.75
C LEU A 19 7.13 -34.60 0.51
N GLY A 20 7.06 -35.93 0.35
CA GLY A 20 6.34 -36.58 -0.75
C GLY A 20 4.83 -36.30 -0.72
N ILE A 21 4.20 -36.38 0.46
CA ILE A 21 2.77 -36.06 0.63
C ILE A 21 2.51 -34.58 0.31
N ARG A 22 3.37 -33.67 0.81
CA ARG A 22 3.25 -32.23 0.53
C ARG A 22 3.36 -31.93 -0.96
N TYR A 23 4.33 -32.54 -1.65
CA TYR A 23 4.52 -32.40 -3.08
C TYR A 23 3.30 -32.90 -3.87
N GLU A 24 2.78 -34.09 -3.55
CA GLU A 24 1.64 -34.66 -4.27
C GLU A 24 0.34 -33.87 -4.00
N ALA A 25 0.15 -33.36 -2.78
CA ALA A 25 -0.98 -32.49 -2.45
C ALA A 25 -0.92 -31.15 -3.21
N THR A 26 0.27 -30.54 -3.32
CA THR A 26 0.44 -29.33 -4.14
C THR A 26 0.17 -29.61 -5.60
N ARG A 27 0.67 -30.73 -6.14
CA ARG A 27 0.41 -31.15 -7.53
C ARG A 27 -1.08 -31.32 -7.81
N LYS A 28 -1.83 -31.98 -6.93
CA LYS A 28 -3.28 -32.17 -7.07
C LYS A 28 -4.05 -30.85 -6.98
N THR A 29 -3.64 -29.95 -6.08
CA THR A 29 -4.20 -28.61 -5.96
C THR A 29 -3.97 -27.80 -7.23
N LEU A 30 -2.75 -27.82 -7.77
CA LEU A 30 -2.40 -27.13 -9.01
C LEU A 30 -3.17 -27.69 -10.21
N LYS A 31 -3.34 -29.02 -10.31
CA LYS A 31 -4.15 -29.67 -11.36
C LYS A 31 -5.64 -29.33 -11.26
N LYS A 32 -6.21 -29.28 -10.04
CA LYS A 32 -7.59 -28.85 -9.82
C LYS A 32 -7.78 -27.39 -10.20
N HIS A 33 -6.86 -26.53 -9.79
CA HIS A 33 -6.88 -25.11 -10.14
C HIS A 33 -6.78 -24.93 -11.66
N ALA A 34 -5.83 -25.58 -12.34
CA ALA A 34 -5.69 -25.53 -13.81
C ALA A 34 -6.90 -26.09 -14.58
N LYS A 35 -7.69 -26.99 -13.98
CA LYS A 35 -8.95 -27.46 -14.56
C LYS A 35 -10.09 -26.45 -14.41
N TRP A 36 -10.12 -25.72 -13.29
CA TRP A 36 -11.20 -24.78 -12.95
C TRP A 36 -10.95 -23.38 -13.51
N THR A 37 -9.69 -22.97 -13.55
CA THR A 37 -9.22 -21.80 -14.27
C THR A 37 -8.61 -22.28 -15.58
N ALA A 38 -9.34 -22.12 -16.69
CA ALA A 38 -8.86 -22.37 -18.04
C ALA A 38 -7.79 -21.32 -18.46
N LEU A 39 -6.86 -21.00 -17.57
CA LEU A 39 -5.68 -20.20 -17.90
C LEU A 39 -4.81 -21.05 -18.82
N PRO A 40 -4.49 -20.56 -20.04
CA PRO A 40 -3.55 -21.25 -20.90
C PRO A 40 -2.21 -21.32 -20.15
N LEU A 41 -1.82 -22.51 -19.70
CA LEU A 41 -0.43 -22.73 -19.34
C LEU A 41 0.38 -22.48 -20.61
N PRO A 42 1.51 -21.76 -20.54
CA PRO A 42 2.43 -21.72 -21.67
C PRO A 42 2.84 -23.16 -21.94
N SER A 43 2.26 -23.74 -22.98
CA SER A 43 2.72 -24.99 -23.56
C SER A 43 4.21 -24.82 -23.77
N SER A 44 5.01 -25.73 -23.20
CA SER A 44 6.43 -25.83 -23.46
C SER A 44 6.60 -26.05 -24.97
N THR A 45 6.64 -24.94 -25.69
CA THR A 45 6.90 -24.85 -27.10
C THR A 45 8.36 -24.50 -27.16
N ARG A 46 9.18 -25.55 -27.32
CA ARG A 46 10.47 -25.39 -27.99
C ARG A 46 10.17 -24.76 -29.35
N SER A 47 10.27 -23.45 -29.43
CA SER A 47 10.34 -22.74 -30.69
C SER A 47 11.08 -21.44 -30.45
N ALA A 48 12.35 -21.44 -30.83
CA ALA A 48 13.05 -20.22 -31.19
C ALA A 48 12.20 -19.51 -32.26
N GLY A 49 11.58 -18.40 -31.90
CA GLY A 49 10.73 -17.65 -32.80
C GLY A 49 10.28 -16.37 -32.12
N ALA A 50 10.91 -15.27 -32.51
CA ALA A 50 10.64 -13.94 -32.02
C ALA A 50 9.14 -13.62 -32.08
N LEU A 51 8.53 -13.35 -30.93
CA LEU A 51 7.24 -12.67 -30.88
C LEU A 51 7.53 -11.17 -30.80
N THR A 52 7.54 -10.55 -31.97
CA THR A 52 7.37 -9.11 -32.15
C THR A 52 6.06 -8.69 -31.49
N VAL A 53 6.16 -8.15 -30.27
CA VAL A 53 5.04 -7.48 -29.61
C VAL A 53 4.83 -6.15 -30.33
N LEU A 54 3.82 -6.10 -31.21
CA LEU A 54 3.32 -4.87 -31.81
C LEU A 54 2.67 -4.01 -30.70
N PHE A 55 3.45 -3.13 -30.08
CA PHE A 55 2.93 -2.05 -29.24
C PHE A 55 2.45 -0.88 -30.12
N PRO A 56 1.30 -0.24 -29.83
CA PRO A 56 0.72 0.81 -30.66
C PRO A 56 1.15 2.25 -30.28
N TYR A 57 2.39 2.48 -29.82
CA TYR A 57 2.86 3.84 -29.48
C TYR A 57 4.07 4.26 -30.34
N PRO A 58 4.11 5.52 -30.80
CA PRO A 58 5.13 5.97 -31.75
C PRO A 58 6.52 6.02 -31.10
N LEU A 59 7.47 5.55 -31.90
CA LEU A 59 8.89 5.40 -31.68
C LEU A 59 9.55 6.74 -31.30
N TYR A 60 10.15 6.82 -30.11
CA TYR A 60 11.19 7.82 -29.85
C TYR A 60 12.49 7.29 -30.49
N PRO A 61 13.24 8.08 -31.27
CA PRO A 61 14.44 7.57 -31.93
C PRO A 61 15.55 7.35 -30.89
N SER A 62 15.88 6.09 -30.62
CA SER A 62 17.07 5.72 -29.85
C SER A 62 18.35 5.93 -30.69
N PRO A 63 19.46 6.42 -30.10
CA PRO A 63 20.74 6.57 -30.80
C PRO A 63 21.36 5.21 -31.15
N PRO A 64 22.26 5.14 -32.16
CA PRO A 64 22.82 3.89 -32.65
C PRO A 64 23.65 3.17 -31.57
N LEU A 65 23.36 1.88 -31.37
CA LEU A 65 24.06 0.99 -30.45
C LEU A 65 25.49 0.72 -30.92
N ASP A 66 26.46 0.87 -30.00
CA ASP A 66 27.79 0.29 -30.10
C ASP A 66 27.71 -1.24 -30.23
N PRO A 67 28.54 -1.89 -31.07
CA PRO A 67 28.53 -3.34 -31.32
C PRO A 67 29.09 -4.19 -30.16
N GLY A 68 29.10 -3.67 -28.92
CA GLY A 68 29.74 -4.28 -27.75
C GLY A 68 28.81 -4.67 -26.61
N ILE A 69 27.49 -4.43 -26.70
CA ILE A 69 26.56 -4.79 -25.62
C ILE A 69 26.00 -6.19 -25.90
N VAL A 70 26.66 -7.18 -25.31
CA VAL A 70 26.13 -8.53 -25.15
C VAL A 70 24.76 -8.41 -24.49
N ILE A 71 23.71 -8.87 -25.18
CA ILE A 71 22.37 -9.04 -24.60
C ILE A 71 22.52 -10.07 -23.48
N ILE A 72 22.77 -9.60 -22.26
CA ILE A 72 22.60 -10.39 -21.06
C ILE A 72 21.13 -10.77 -21.07
N GLY A 73 20.87 -12.07 -21.26
CA GLY A 73 19.54 -12.63 -21.48
C GLY A 73 18.50 -11.94 -20.60
N THR A 74 17.52 -11.32 -21.25
CA THR A 74 16.37 -10.73 -20.56
C THR A 74 15.68 -11.83 -19.79
N SER A 75 16.04 -11.87 -18.51
CA SER A 75 15.55 -12.84 -17.56
C SER A 75 14.04 -12.68 -17.46
N VAL A 76 13.29 -13.63 -18.02
CA VAL A 76 11.85 -13.82 -17.83
C VAL A 76 11.44 -13.98 -16.35
N HIS A 77 12.42 -13.98 -15.43
CA HIS A 77 12.28 -14.14 -13.99
C HIS A 77 11.78 -12.87 -13.25
N SER A 78 11.83 -11.69 -13.87
CA SER A 78 11.41 -10.44 -13.23
C SER A 78 9.97 -10.01 -13.53
N PHE A 79 9.27 -10.71 -14.42
CA PHE A 79 7.92 -10.31 -14.84
C PHE A 79 6.87 -10.49 -13.73
N LEU A 80 6.85 -11.66 -13.07
CA LEU A 80 5.89 -11.95 -11.99
C LEU A 80 6.06 -11.04 -10.76
N PRO A 81 7.25 -10.87 -10.16
CA PRO A 81 7.39 -9.96 -9.02
C PRO A 81 7.05 -8.52 -9.40
N ARG A 82 7.40 -8.06 -10.61
CA ARG A 82 7.06 -6.71 -11.08
C ARG A 82 5.57 -6.53 -11.28
N MET A 83 4.87 -7.52 -11.83
CA MET A 83 3.42 -7.49 -11.97
C MET A 83 2.70 -7.54 -10.62
N LEU A 84 3.20 -8.31 -9.66
CA LEU A 84 2.67 -8.31 -8.30
C LEU A 84 2.84 -6.93 -7.64
N VAL A 85 4.04 -6.34 -7.71
CA VAL A 85 4.30 -4.99 -7.16
C VAL A 85 3.42 -3.96 -7.83
N GLN A 86 3.25 -4.03 -9.16
CA GLN A 86 2.39 -3.12 -9.89
C GLN A 86 0.92 -3.30 -9.50
N ALA A 87 0.42 -4.53 -9.41
CA ALA A 87 -0.94 -4.81 -8.97
C ALA A 87 -1.18 -4.33 -7.53
N ILE A 88 -0.23 -4.55 -6.61
CA ILE A 88 -0.29 -4.02 -5.24
C ILE A 88 -0.31 -2.49 -5.27
N GLY A 89 0.55 -1.88 -6.10
CA GLY A 89 0.62 -0.42 -6.25
C GLY A 89 -0.67 0.20 -6.75
N GLU A 90 -1.32 -0.42 -7.72
CA GLU A 90 -2.55 0.08 -8.34
C GLU A 90 -3.82 -0.24 -7.51
N THR A 91 -3.83 -1.34 -6.76
CA THR A 91 -5.05 -1.80 -6.05
C THR A 91 -5.04 -1.53 -4.55
N LEU A 92 -3.89 -1.72 -3.89
CA LEU A 92 -3.79 -1.67 -2.43
C LEU A 92 -3.39 -0.28 -1.93
N LEU A 93 -2.42 0.38 -2.57
CA LEU A 93 -1.96 1.69 -2.11
C LEU A 93 -3.05 2.77 -2.10
N PRO A 94 -3.99 2.83 -3.06
CA PRO A 94 -5.05 3.85 -3.04
C PRO A 94 -6.05 3.70 -1.88
N ILE A 95 -6.19 2.49 -1.31
CA ILE A 95 -7.11 2.25 -0.20
C ILE A 95 -6.45 2.36 1.16
N ILE A 96 -5.11 2.34 1.22
CA ILE A 96 -4.38 2.52 2.47
C ILE A 96 -4.38 4.02 2.79
N PRO A 97 -4.97 4.43 3.93
CA PRO A 97 -4.93 5.84 4.32
C PRO A 97 -3.49 6.25 4.61
N HIS A 98 -3.05 7.38 4.05
CA HIS A 98 -1.78 7.98 4.37
C HIS A 98 -1.94 9.08 5.42
N ILE A 99 -0.99 9.21 6.34
CA ILE A 99 -1.09 10.15 7.47
C ILE A 99 -1.16 11.63 7.01
N ASP A 100 -0.47 11.96 5.92
CA ASP A 100 -0.36 13.34 5.43
C ASP A 100 -1.68 13.88 4.84
N ASP A 101 -2.54 12.99 4.34
CA ASP A 101 -3.87 13.33 3.82
C ASP A 101 -4.79 13.86 4.92
N TYR A 102 -4.47 13.55 6.18
CA TYR A 102 -5.22 13.97 7.36
C TYR A 102 -4.48 15.08 8.13
N SER A 103 -3.78 15.97 7.43
CA SER A 103 -3.14 17.14 8.03
C SER A 103 -4.02 18.40 7.92
N TYR A 104 -3.96 19.28 8.93
CA TYR A 104 -4.70 20.55 8.89
C TYR A 104 -4.05 21.54 7.91
N VAL A 105 -4.86 22.22 7.10
CA VAL A 105 -4.36 23.15 6.06
C VAL A 105 -3.54 24.32 6.61
N ILE A 106 -3.81 24.79 7.83
CA ILE A 106 -3.13 25.98 8.39
C ILE A 106 -1.79 25.64 9.06
N CYS A 107 -1.75 24.55 9.83
CA CYS A 107 -0.61 24.23 10.69
C CYS A 107 0.12 22.94 10.29
N THR A 108 -0.30 22.32 9.17
CA THR A 108 0.29 21.12 8.57
C THR A 108 0.59 20.02 9.58
N SER A 109 -0.24 19.94 10.63
CA SER A 109 -0.10 18.96 11.68
C SER A 109 -1.27 18.00 11.63
N ILE A 110 -1.04 16.77 12.06
CA ILE A 110 -2.04 15.69 11.98
C ILE A 110 -3.37 16.11 12.64
N ALA A 111 -4.47 15.66 12.05
CA ALA A 111 -5.83 15.92 12.46
C ALA A 111 -6.21 15.18 13.76
N PHE A 112 -5.67 15.64 14.88
CA PHE A 112 -6.11 15.21 16.22
C PHE A 112 -7.06 16.26 16.80
N LYS A 113 -8.27 15.82 17.18
CA LYS A 113 -9.44 16.63 17.60
C LYS A 113 -9.87 17.71 16.57
N PRO A 114 -10.26 17.28 15.37
CA PRO A 114 -10.67 18.19 14.29
C PRO A 114 -12.04 18.81 14.55
N ILE A 115 -12.16 20.11 14.30
CA ILE A 115 -13.43 20.86 14.27
C ILE A 115 -13.86 21.02 12.81
N ARG A 116 -15.07 20.57 12.49
CA ARG A 116 -15.63 20.68 11.14
C ARG A 116 -16.47 21.97 11.04
N LEU A 117 -16.05 22.87 10.15
CA LEU A 117 -16.85 24.05 9.82
C LEU A 117 -18.10 23.66 9.01
N GLY A 118 -19.11 24.53 8.99
CA GLY A 118 -20.32 24.32 8.18
C GLY A 118 -20.05 24.20 6.68
N CYS A 119 -18.92 24.74 6.18
CA CYS A 119 -18.49 24.48 4.81
C CYS A 119 -18.03 23.02 4.63
N GLY A 120 -17.42 22.38 5.62
CA GLY A 120 -16.95 20.99 5.57
C GLY A 120 -15.43 20.83 5.71
N TYR A 121 -14.67 21.93 5.76
CA TYR A 121 -13.23 21.88 6.05
C TYR A 121 -12.95 21.72 7.54
N LEU A 122 -11.81 21.10 7.84
CA LEU A 122 -11.41 20.68 9.18
C LEU A 122 -10.27 21.58 9.71
N PHE A 123 -10.38 22.00 10.96
CA PHE A 123 -9.38 22.83 11.63
C PHE A 123 -9.13 22.35 13.05
N ARG A 124 -7.91 22.54 13.57
CA ARG A 124 -7.67 22.36 15.01
C ARG A 124 -8.28 23.54 15.77
N VAL A 125 -8.83 23.26 16.95
CA VAL A 125 -9.32 24.24 17.93
C VAL A 125 -8.40 25.46 18.08
N ARG A 126 -7.08 25.27 18.19
CA ARG A 126 -6.12 26.36 18.38
C ARG A 126 -6.05 27.32 17.18
N CYS A 127 -6.03 26.78 15.95
CA CYS A 127 -6.02 27.59 14.74
C CYS A 127 -7.33 28.36 14.59
N LEU A 128 -8.43 27.69 14.89
CA LEU A 128 -9.77 28.26 14.87
C LEU A 128 -9.89 29.43 15.85
N VAL A 129 -9.48 29.26 17.11
CA VAL A 129 -9.51 30.32 18.13
C VAL A 129 -8.64 31.51 17.73
N LYS A 130 -7.47 31.27 17.11
CA LYS A 130 -6.62 32.36 16.58
C LYS A 130 -7.33 33.16 15.48
N MET A 131 -8.11 32.51 14.62
CA MET A 131 -8.90 33.20 13.59
C MET A 131 -10.09 33.96 14.19
N GLN A 132 -10.80 33.34 15.14
CA GLN A 132 -11.92 33.99 15.84
C GLN A 132 -11.47 35.26 16.59
N LYS A 133 -10.33 35.20 17.29
CA LYS A 133 -9.74 36.38 17.95
C LYS A 133 -9.35 37.51 16.99
N ARG A 134 -9.08 37.20 15.72
CA ARG A 134 -8.78 38.19 14.67
C ARG A 134 -10.04 38.73 13.99
N GLY A 135 -11.24 38.28 14.37
CA GLY A 135 -12.49 38.61 13.70
C GLY A 135 -12.59 38.06 12.28
N GLN A 136 -11.79 37.04 11.93
CA GLN A 136 -11.79 36.45 10.59
C GLN A 136 -12.87 35.37 10.49
N ASP A 137 -14.05 35.75 9.99
CA ASP A 137 -15.16 34.81 9.82
C ASP A 137 -15.06 33.94 8.54
N ALA A 138 -14.31 34.42 7.56
CA ALA A 138 -14.14 33.76 6.27
C ALA A 138 -13.23 32.52 6.38
N CYS A 139 -13.74 31.36 5.96
CA CYS A 139 -12.95 30.13 5.83
C CYS A 139 -11.80 30.33 4.82
N PRO A 140 -10.55 29.92 5.12
CA PRO A 140 -9.41 30.13 4.21
C PRO A 140 -9.54 29.37 2.88
N MET A 141 -10.36 28.32 2.85
CA MET A 141 -10.52 27.46 1.67
C MET A 141 -11.66 27.92 0.76
N ARG A 142 -12.84 28.21 1.33
CA ARG A 142 -14.05 28.57 0.57
C ARG A 142 -14.57 29.99 0.79
N ARG A 143 -13.91 30.78 1.66
CA ARG A 143 -14.32 32.14 2.09
C ARG A 143 -15.73 32.25 2.69
N ALA A 144 -16.32 31.12 3.06
CA ALA A 144 -17.65 31.08 3.69
C ALA A 144 -17.61 31.59 5.15
N PRO A 145 -18.64 32.34 5.60
CA PRO A 145 -18.73 32.95 6.94
C PRO A 145 -19.20 31.93 8.00
N ASN A 146 -18.28 31.05 8.39
CA ASN A 146 -18.58 29.91 9.28
C ASN A 146 -17.62 29.79 10.46
N VAL A 147 -16.57 30.63 10.54
CA VAL A 147 -15.50 30.47 11.54
C VAL A 147 -15.94 30.99 12.90
N LEU A 148 -16.66 32.11 12.96
CA LEU A 148 -17.15 32.71 14.20
C LEU A 148 -18.35 31.97 14.80
N ARG A 149 -19.06 31.18 14.00
CA ARG A 149 -20.27 30.45 14.40
C ARG A 149 -19.98 29.06 14.99
N VAL A 150 -18.73 28.60 14.90
CA VAL A 150 -18.36 27.23 15.25
C VAL A 150 -17.79 27.19 16.68
N ASP A 151 -18.27 26.22 17.45
CA ASP A 151 -17.86 25.99 18.83
C ASP A 151 -17.10 24.67 19.00
N LYS A 152 -16.63 24.44 20.23
CA LYS A 152 -15.95 23.21 20.65
C LYS A 152 -16.84 21.96 20.55
N SER A 153 -18.14 22.09 20.32
CA SER A 153 -19.09 20.98 20.12
C SER A 153 -19.01 20.39 18.71
N ASN A 154 -18.52 21.13 17.72
CA ASN A 154 -18.44 20.71 16.32
C ASN A 154 -17.22 19.80 16.03
N VAL A 155 -16.84 18.97 17.00
CA VAL A 155 -15.77 17.99 16.83
C VAL A 155 -16.25 16.92 15.87
N ASP A 156 -15.40 16.59 14.90
CA ASP A 156 -15.61 15.43 14.06
C ASP A 156 -15.10 14.18 14.79
N TRP A 157 -16.03 13.52 15.48
CA TRP A 157 -15.77 12.29 16.24
C TRP A 157 -15.40 11.11 15.34
N ALA A 158 -15.97 11.05 14.13
CA ALA A 158 -15.67 9.97 13.19
C ALA A 158 -14.20 10.04 12.75
N LEU A 159 -13.72 11.22 12.37
CA LEU A 159 -12.32 11.41 12.03
C LEU A 159 -11.41 11.25 13.25
N LEU A 160 -11.83 11.69 14.44
CA LEU A 160 -11.05 11.46 15.65
C LEU A 160 -10.84 9.97 15.94
N ASN A 161 -11.90 9.17 15.89
CA ASN A 161 -11.84 7.73 16.12
C ASN A 161 -11.02 7.05 15.03
N PHE A 162 -11.26 7.41 13.76
CA PHE A 162 -10.47 6.92 12.64
C PHE A 162 -8.96 7.12 12.85
N MET A 163 -8.54 8.31 13.29
CA MET A 163 -7.13 8.60 13.54
C MET A 163 -6.58 7.82 14.74
N GLN A 164 -7.41 7.49 15.73
CA GLN A 164 -7.01 6.64 16.86
C GLN A 164 -6.86 5.17 16.46
N ASP A 165 -7.70 4.69 15.54
CA ASP A 165 -7.70 3.31 15.09
C ASP A 165 -6.58 3.03 14.07
N TRP A 166 -6.42 3.92 13.08
CA TRP A 166 -5.45 3.73 11.99
C TRP A 166 -4.05 4.27 12.31
N PHE A 167 -3.94 5.31 13.15
CA PHE A 167 -2.67 5.99 13.46
C PHE A 167 -2.48 6.20 14.98
N PRO A 168 -2.54 5.13 15.80
CA PRO A 168 -2.57 5.25 17.26
C PRO A 168 -1.31 5.88 17.86
N VAL A 169 -0.13 5.65 17.26
CA VAL A 169 1.15 6.15 17.78
C VAL A 169 1.25 7.66 17.58
N GLU A 170 0.92 8.12 16.38
CA GLU A 170 0.90 9.51 15.95
C GLU A 170 -0.17 10.29 16.70
N ALA A 171 -1.37 9.73 16.83
CA ALA A 171 -2.48 10.30 17.58
C ALA A 171 -2.11 10.51 19.05
N ARG A 172 -1.54 9.50 19.72
CA ARG A 172 -1.07 9.61 21.12
C ARG A 172 0.04 10.64 21.28
N LYS A 173 0.99 10.70 20.35
CA LYS A 173 2.07 11.71 20.36
C LYS A 173 1.48 13.12 20.25
N LYS A 174 0.50 13.31 19.36
CA LYS A 174 -0.18 14.59 19.18
C LYS A 174 -1.04 14.98 20.38
N GLN A 175 -1.71 14.03 21.01
CA GLN A 175 -2.49 14.23 22.23
C GLN A 175 -1.61 14.76 23.36
N LYS A 176 -0.51 14.07 23.65
CA LYS A 176 0.46 14.48 24.68
C LYS A 176 1.05 15.87 24.40
N GLN A 177 1.27 16.20 23.13
CA GLN A 177 1.73 17.54 22.75
C GLN A 177 0.66 18.60 23.02
N GLY A 178 -0.61 18.28 22.77
CA GLY A 178 -1.73 19.18 23.04
C GLY A 178 -1.88 19.51 24.52
N GLU A 179 -1.71 18.50 25.39
CA GLU A 179 -1.79 18.62 26.86
C GLU A 179 -0.63 19.44 27.45
N LYS A 180 0.58 19.36 26.87
CA LYS A 180 1.74 20.14 27.35
C LYS A 180 1.70 21.63 26.99
N GLU A 181 1.00 21.97 25.92
CA GLU A 181 0.91 23.33 25.41
C GLU A 181 -0.38 24.05 25.89
N GLU A 182 -1.15 23.45 26.79
CA GLU A 182 -2.38 23.98 27.40
C GLU A 182 -2.09 24.42 28.84
#